data_AF-A0A352N4E8-F1
#
_entry.id   AF-A0A352N4E8-F1
#
_cell.length_a   1.000
_cell.length_b   1.000
_cell.length_c   1.000
_cell.angle_alpha   90.00
_cell.angle_beta   90.00
_cell.angle_gamma   90.00
#
_symmetry.space_group_name_H-M   'P 1'
#
loop_
_entity.id
_entity.type
_entity.pdbx_description
1 polymer ?
#
loop_
_entity_poly.entity_id
_entity_poly.type
_entity_poly.pdbx_seq_one_letter_code
_entity_poly.pdbx_strand_id
1 'polypeptide(L)'
;MAEIIDLYRFGEFAVKNKYVDEGKVKYWLIWVKRYSAMVIPPGIDKLSDRIGYYINNLSCEPKIEEWQVRQAEEAVRIFETVYRPALKKQEAEVNAKDPLPAGGQRSVNTGEGLD
;
A
#
# COMPACT_ATOMS: atom_id res chain seq x y z
N MET A 1 -6.55 11.19 4.69
CA MET A 1 -7.03 10.08 5.56
C MET A 1 -6.57 8.71 5.07
N ALA A 2 -6.58 8.42 3.76
CA ALA A 2 -6.15 7.11 3.21
C ALA A 2 -4.72 6.69 3.61
N GLU A 3 -3.73 7.59 3.54
CA GLU A 3 -2.33 7.24 3.86
C GLU A 3 -2.08 6.83 5.32
N ILE A 4 -2.87 7.36 6.26
CA ILE A 4 -2.73 7.02 7.70
C ILE A 4 -3.23 5.60 7.95
N ILE A 5 -4.32 5.22 7.29
CA ILE A 5 -4.90 3.88 7.39
C ILE A 5 -3.96 2.84 6.79
N ASP A 6 -3.31 3.16 5.66
CA ASP A 6 -2.34 2.28 5.01
C ASP A 6 -1.08 2.04 5.86
N LEU A 7 -0.59 3.08 6.55
CA LEU A 7 0.55 2.95 7.46
C LEU A 7 0.24 2.05 8.66
N TYR A 8 -0.96 2.19 9.26
CA TYR A 8 -1.37 1.34 10.39
C TYR A 8 -1.46 -0.13 9.96
N ARG A 9 -2.16 -0.40 8.85
CA ARG A 9 -2.28 -1.75 8.29
C ARG A 9 -0.94 -2.35 7.87
N PHE A 10 -0.02 -1.53 7.35
CA PHE A 10 1.34 -1.97 7.08
C PHE A 10 2.07 -2.40 8.36
N GLY A 11 1.91 -1.65 9.46
CA GLY A 11 2.51 -2.02 10.75
C GLY A 11 2.03 -3.38 11.25
N GLU A 12 0.71 -3.61 11.25
CA GLU A 12 0.13 -4.91 11.62
C GLU A 12 0.61 -6.03 10.69
N PHE A 13 0.65 -5.76 9.39
CA PHE A 13 1.16 -6.71 8.38
C PHE A 13 2.63 -7.08 8.64
N ALA A 14 3.48 -6.09 8.91
CA ALA A 14 4.91 -6.30 9.11
C ALA A 14 5.20 -7.16 10.35
N VAL A 15 4.48 -6.89 11.45
CA VAL A 15 4.59 -7.68 12.69
C VAL A 15 4.03 -9.09 12.51
N LYS A 16 2.83 -9.22 11.94
CA LYS A 16 2.17 -10.52 11.72
C LYS A 16 3.02 -11.47 10.86
N ASN A 17 3.70 -10.93 9.85
CA ASN A 17 4.57 -11.71 8.96
C ASN A 17 6.03 -11.79 9.45
N LYS A 18 6.34 -11.30 10.67
CA LYS A 18 7.66 -11.36 11.30
C LYS A 18 8.77 -10.66 10.53
N TYR A 19 8.45 -9.62 9.75
CA TYR A 19 9.46 -8.76 9.13
C TYR A 19 10.14 -7.85 10.16
N VAL A 20 9.41 -7.49 11.21
CA VAL A 20 9.92 -6.64 12.29
C VAL A 20 9.28 -7.03 13.62
N ASP A 21 10.05 -6.91 14.71
CA ASP A 21 9.53 -7.06 16.06
C ASP A 21 8.49 -5.97 16.37
N GLU A 22 7.46 -6.32 17.14
CA GLU A 22 6.40 -5.39 17.55
C GLU A 22 6.95 -4.12 18.21
N GLY A 23 7.94 -4.24 19.10
CA GLY A 23 8.56 -3.09 19.76
C GLY A 23 9.34 -2.15 18.82
N LYS A 24 9.65 -2.62 17.60
CA LYS A 24 10.45 -1.89 16.60
C LYS A 24 9.62 -1.40 15.41
N VAL A 25 8.37 -1.85 15.24
CA VAL A 25 7.52 -1.49 14.09
C VAL A 25 7.34 0.01 13.93
N LYS A 26 7.29 0.77 15.04
CA LYS A 26 7.17 2.24 15.02
C LYS A 26 8.27 2.92 14.20
N TYR A 27 9.49 2.38 14.20
CA TYR A 27 10.60 2.94 13.43
C TYR A 27 10.40 2.69 11.94
N TRP A 28 9.93 1.50 11.56
CA TRP A 28 9.56 1.20 10.16
C TRP A 28 8.44 2.11 9.66
N LEU A 29 7.43 2.38 10.48
CA LEU A 29 6.35 3.30 10.13
C LEU A 29 6.86 4.73 9.88
N ILE A 30 7.84 5.19 10.66
CA ILE A 30 8.47 6.51 10.45
C ILE A 30 9.17 6.55 9.10
N TRP A 31 9.94 5.52 8.75
CA TRP A 31 10.66 5.47 7.47
C TRP A 31 9.71 5.44 6.28
N VAL A 32 8.67 4.60 6.33
CA VAL A 32 7.68 4.53 5.26
C VAL A 32 6.89 5.83 5.15
N LYS A 33 6.51 6.46 6.27
CA LYS A 33 5.85 7.77 6.25
C LYS A 33 6.72 8.84 5.60
N ARG A 34 8.01 8.89 5.94
CA ARG A 34 8.97 9.84 5.34
C ARG A 34 9.13 9.58 3.84
N TYR A 35 9.23 8.32 3.44
CA TYR A 35 9.31 7.93 2.04
C TYR A 35 8.05 8.34 1.25
N SER A 36 6.85 8.08 1.77
CA SER A 36 5.60 8.46 1.09
C SER A 36 5.42 9.98 0.96
N ALA A 37 5.96 10.75 1.91
CA ALA A 37 5.92 12.21 1.88
C ALA A 37 7.03 12.84 1.01
N MET A 38 7.96 12.04 0.48
CA MET A 38 9.07 12.55 -0.32
C MET A 38 8.59 13.02 -1.69
N VAL A 39 9.00 14.22 -2.08
CA VAL A 39 8.79 14.73 -3.44
C VAL A 39 9.80 14.05 -4.36
N ILE A 40 9.29 13.27 -5.31
CA ILE A 40 10.12 12.59 -6.32
C ILE A 40 10.48 13.58 -7.42
N PRO A 41 11.79 13.80 -7.71
CA PRO A 41 12.21 14.60 -8.85
C PRO A 41 11.66 14.06 -10.18
N PRO A 42 11.37 14.93 -11.16
CA PRO A 42 10.96 14.50 -12.48
C PRO A 42 12.03 13.59 -13.12
N GLY A 43 11.60 12.50 -13.75
CA GLY A 43 12.47 11.51 -14.40
C GLY A 43 12.85 10.30 -13.55
N ILE A 44 12.37 10.20 -12.30
CA ILE A 44 12.57 9.02 -11.44
C ILE A 44 11.27 8.20 -11.36
N ASP A 45 11.03 7.36 -12.37
CA ASP A 45 9.78 6.60 -12.48
C ASP A 45 9.90 5.19 -11.87
N LYS A 46 11.07 4.56 -11.99
CA LYS A 46 11.28 3.19 -11.51
C LYS A 46 11.29 3.15 -10.00
N LEU A 47 10.68 2.10 -9.44
CA LEU A 47 10.64 1.91 -8.00
C LEU A 47 12.06 1.80 -7.40
N SER A 48 12.96 1.07 -8.06
CA SER A 48 14.37 0.96 -7.64
C SER A 48 15.03 2.33 -7.47
N ASP A 49 14.78 3.22 -8.42
CA ASP A 49 15.43 4.53 -8.49
C ASP A 49 14.81 5.47 -7.45
N ARG A 50 13.51 5.36 -7.19
CA ARG A 50 12.83 6.08 -6.10
C ARG A 50 13.34 5.67 -4.72
N ILE A 51 13.49 4.36 -4.48
CA ILE A 51 14.09 3.85 -3.24
C ILE A 51 15.54 4.31 -3.14
N GLY A 52 16.34 4.14 -4.21
CA GLY A 52 17.73 4.58 -4.23
C GLY A 52 17.89 6.07 -3.93
N TYR A 53 17.03 6.91 -4.52
CA TYR A 53 17.00 8.35 -4.25
C TYR A 53 16.70 8.66 -2.78
N TYR A 54 15.69 8.00 -2.19
CA TYR A 54 15.35 8.16 -0.78
C TYR A 54 16.52 7.78 0.15
N ILE A 55 17.16 6.64 -0.11
CA ILE A 55 18.27 6.13 0.69
C ILE A 55 19.51 7.01 0.57
N ASN A 56 19.78 7.53 -0.64
CA ASN A 56 20.85 8.48 -0.86
C ASN A 56 20.62 9.77 -0.06
N ASN A 57 19.39 10.32 -0.07
CA ASN A 57 19.05 11.51 0.71
C ASN A 57 19.22 11.27 2.22
N LEU A 58 18.75 10.12 2.73
CA LEU A 58 18.93 9.77 4.15
C LEU A 58 20.40 9.64 4.53
N SER A 59 21.23 9.06 3.65
CA SER A 59 22.66 8.87 3.90
C SER A 59 23.44 10.19 3.98
N CYS A 60 22.91 11.25 3.37
CA CYS A 60 23.49 12.59 3.47
C CYS A 60 23.06 13.35 4.74
N GLU A 61 22.12 12.84 5.52
CA GLU A 61 21.68 13.48 6.75
C GLU A 61 22.67 13.22 7.91
N PRO A 62 23.25 14.26 8.53
CA PRO A 62 24.33 14.09 9.52
C PRO A 62 23.89 13.41 10.83
N LYS A 63 22.59 13.19 11.04
CA LYS A 63 22.00 12.57 12.23
C LYS A 63 21.52 11.14 12.00
N ILE A 64 21.67 10.63 10.78
CA ILE A 64 21.20 9.30 10.41
C ILE A 64 22.41 8.39 10.28
N GLU A 65 22.44 7.36 11.10
CA GLU A 65 23.49 6.36 11.08
C GLU A 65 23.24 5.31 9.99
N GLU A 66 24.31 4.64 9.52
CA GLU A 66 24.22 3.65 8.44
C GLU A 66 23.22 2.52 8.75
N TRP A 67 23.15 2.07 10.01
CA TRP A 67 22.19 1.04 10.41
C TRP A 67 20.72 1.52 10.31
N GLN A 68 20.47 2.82 10.51
CA GLN A 68 19.15 3.42 10.33
C GLN A 68 18.80 3.52 8.85
N VAL A 69 19.78 3.83 8.00
CA VAL A 69 19.61 3.83 6.54
C VAL A 69 19.22 2.43 6.06
N ARG A 70 19.92 1.38 6.51
CA ARG A 70 19.58 -0.02 6.17
C ARG A 70 18.18 -0.40 6.66
N GLN A 71 17.81 0.00 7.88
CA GLN A 71 16.47 -0.22 8.41
C GLN A 71 15.39 0.49 7.57
N ALA A 72 15.66 1.72 7.12
CA ALA A 72 14.75 2.48 6.28
C ALA A 72 14.58 1.82 4.91
N GLU A 73 15.68 1.36 4.30
CA GLU A 73 15.66 0.63 3.03
C GLU A 73 14.81 -0.64 3.12
N GLU A 74 15.02 -1.44 4.15
CA GLU A 74 14.26 -2.68 4.36
C GLU A 74 12.77 -2.39 4.52
N ALA A 75 12.41 -1.44 5.38
CA ALA A 75 11.03 -1.05 5.62
C ALA A 75 10.31 -0.61 4.34
N VAL A 76 10.95 0.25 3.54
CA VAL A 76 10.39 0.77 2.28
C VAL A 76 10.30 -0.31 1.21
N ARG A 77 11.31 -1.19 1.09
CA ARG A 77 11.27 -2.32 0.16
C ARG A 77 10.10 -3.24 0.47
N ILE A 78 9.91 -3.63 1.74
CA ILE A 78 8.78 -4.48 2.14
C ILE A 78 7.44 -3.79 1.88
N PHE A 79 7.34 -2.49 2.19
CA PHE A 79 6.13 -1.71 1.93
C PHE A 79 5.72 -1.72 0.45
N GLU A 80 6.66 -1.43 -0.46
CA GLU A 80 6.36 -1.29 -1.89
C GLU A 80 6.26 -2.63 -2.64
N THR A 81 7.09 -3.62 -2.27
CA THR A 81 7.21 -4.86 -3.05
C THR A 81 6.40 -6.02 -2.49
N VAL A 82 6.00 -5.97 -1.21
CA VAL A 82 5.27 -7.06 -0.55
C VAL A 82 3.89 -6.58 -0.11
N TYR A 83 3.84 -5.54 0.73
CA TYR A 83 2.59 -5.08 1.33
C TYR A 83 1.62 -4.47 0.30
N ARG A 84 2.08 -3.50 -0.50
CA ARG A 84 1.21 -2.85 -1.51
C ARG A 84 0.62 -3.82 -2.54
N PRO A 85 1.40 -4.78 -3.10
CA PRO A 85 0.84 -5.79 -3.98
C PRO A 85 -0.17 -6.72 -3.27
N ALA A 86 0.11 -7.12 -2.03
CA ALA A 86 -0.81 -7.95 -1.25
C ALA A 86 -2.14 -7.24 -0.96
N LEU A 87 -2.09 -5.93 -0.65
CA LEU A 87 -3.28 -5.11 -0.43
C LEU A 87 -4.14 -5.03 -1.70
N LYS A 88 -3.53 -4.69 -2.85
CA LYS A 88 -4.25 -4.62 -4.14
C LYS A 88 -4.92 -5.94 -4.51
N LYS A 89 -4.26 -7.06 -4.24
CA LYS A 89 -4.83 -8.38 -4.48
C LYS A 89 -6.06 -8.62 -3.60
N GLN A 90 -5.98 -8.29 -2.31
CA GLN A 90 -7.13 -8.40 -1.40
C GLN A 90 -8.30 -7.51 -1.83
N GLU A 91 -8.03 -6.27 -2.23
CA GLU A 91 -9.06 -5.34 -2.71
C GLU A 91 -9.73 -5.83 -4.00
N ALA A 92 -8.97 -6.46 -4.91
CA ALA A 92 -9.51 -7.07 -6.11
C ALA A 92 -10.38 -8.31 -5.80
N GLU A 93 -9.96 -9.14 -4.84
CA GLU A 93 -10.72 -10.32 -4.41
C GLU A 93 -12.01 -9.96 -3.67
N VAL A 94 -12.03 -8.87 -2.89
CA VAL A 94 -13.24 -8.35 -2.25
C VAL A 94 -14.21 -7.80 -3.29
N ASN A 95 -13.73 -6.98 -4.24
CA ASN A 95 -14.57 -6.46 -5.32
C ASN A 95 -15.13 -7.57 -6.23
N ALA A 96 -14.37 -8.65 -6.45
CA ALA A 96 -14.84 -9.78 -7.26
C ALA A 96 -15.93 -10.63 -6.58
N LYS A 97 -16.06 -10.55 -5.24
CA LYS A 97 -17.04 -11.31 -4.46
C LYS A 97 -18.37 -10.56 -4.25
N ASP A 98 -18.43 -9.29 -4.64
CA ASP A 98 -19.66 -8.50 -4.80
C ASP A 98 -19.94 -8.21 -6.29
N PRO A 99 -20.26 -9.23 -7.12
CA PRO A 99 -21.00 -8.91 -8.33
C PRO A 99 -22.37 -8.41 -7.88
N LEU A 100 -22.72 -7.16 -8.23
CA LEU A 100 -24.10 -6.68 -8.14
C LEU A 100 -25.03 -7.81 -8.61
N PRO A 101 -26.14 -8.11 -7.91
CA PRO A 101 -27.18 -8.90 -8.53
C PRO A 101 -27.62 -8.09 -9.75
N ALA A 102 -27.31 -8.59 -10.95
CA ALA A 102 -27.96 -8.17 -12.17
C ALA A 102 -29.45 -8.43 -11.94
N GLY A 103 -30.18 -7.37 -11.56
CA GLY A 103 -31.58 -7.42 -11.20
C GLY A 103 -32.35 -8.16 -12.29
N GLY A 104 -32.89 -9.30 -11.89
CA GLY A 104 -33.71 -10.16 -12.73
C GLY A 104 -34.94 -9.44 -13.26
N GLN A 105 -35.36 -9.90 -14.43
CA GLN A 105 -36.48 -9.45 -15.25
C GLN A 105 -37.79 -9.21 -14.48
N ARG A 106 -38.58 -8.25 -14.97
CA ARG A 106 -40.04 -8.39 -14.96
C ARG A 106 -40.59 -8.10 -16.36
N SER A 107 -40.69 -9.15 -17.16
CA SER A 107 -41.59 -9.17 -18.32
C SER A 107 -43.00 -8.93 -17.82
N VAL A 108 -43.60 -7.80 -18.21
CA VAL A 108 -45.05 -7.59 -18.15
C VAL A 108 -45.62 -8.05 -19.48
N ASN A 109 -46.14 -9.28 -19.48
CA ASN A 109 -47.09 -9.72 -20.49
C ASN A 109 -48.43 -9.05 -20.15
N THR A 110 -48.84 -8.06 -20.93
CA THR A 110 -50.25 -7.62 -20.97
C THR A 110 -50.82 -8.11 -22.29
N GLY A 111 -51.50 -9.24 -22.23
CA GLY A 111 -52.51 -9.57 -23.23
C GLY A 111 -53.80 -8.88 -22.83
N GLU A 112 -54.35 -8.05 -23.70
CA GLU A 112 -55.75 -7.66 -23.72
C GLU A 112 -56.22 -7.71 -25.17
N GLY A 113 -57.22 -8.56 -25.42
CA GLY A 113 -58.04 -8.54 -26.62
C GLY A 113 -59.43 -8.01 -26.31
N LEU A 114 -60.25 -7.89 -27.37
CA LEU A 114 -61.61 -7.29 -27.48
C LEU A 114 -61.52 -5.77 -27.75
N ASP A 115 -61.96 -5.23 -28.89
CA ASP A 115 -63.17 -5.49 -29.69
C ASP A 115 -62.87 -5.55 -31.21
#